data_AF-A0A8J9Y5C3-F1
#
_entry.id   AF-A0A8J9Y5C3-F1
#
_cell.length_a   1.000
_cell.length_b   1.000
_cell.length_c   1.000
_cell.angle_alpha   90.00
_cell.angle_beta   90.00
_cell.angle_gamma   90.00
#
_symmetry.space_group_name_H-M   'P 1'
#
loop_
_entity.id
_entity.type
_entity.pdbx_description
1 polymer ?
#
loop_
_entity_poly.entity_id
_entity_poly.type
_entity_poly.pdbx_seq_one_letter_code
_entity_poly.pdbx_strand_id
1 'polypeptide(L)'
;MVLRSLPLYASAQRKIAAATKFVISTYDNNHAYLKGHVIREKNLYPFSGALVGVWDTLAMVLGVEKKQLSVQFTDIHFFTQPILHKQRNLRLNITLHRGSGRFEVLDESTKIVTGYITGEMKKKHSQNKVNINCKEEMLLKSDDIYKLFSIRDYNYSGVFRSIYNASLSLSEANIKWEDNWVAMIDSMLQLNALRRIHETVSQPHFVRKLIIDINEHFDEIYEIHGIKVTPARIFDVHDYTRCGGIIMQNIRFHDLPTICKNVGIKALKFVPHFSTNTIDEASALSIYIQISAENLNKHDLNIVEIIENNVSNFVDTNQILSEIPGIQANYSVITIDSLNPNNTALLSEVDLLLVSKLSNNDDLCQMLHQILTCNTFVVNYEKYKADISRDRPSSLYQSICAHTIGSTVLELVLWRPTELNVSTSPITVYTESDFAPLTSRITAIQLNQKLVILTSYPPLASLKTAVKKWRKEDNRKINLIMINNEFSSTRKLDKIPLTDLAVNILHNSAWGGEYYLPAKETLSKEGLGLELNIRQLGDLDSLHWTEMPEPRIAGINIKIHYAGVNVVEVQKKMGVISCDKEDMQLFDFSGTTDR
;
A
#
# COMPACT_ATOMS: atom_id res chain seq x y z
N MET A 1 -37.16 -36.08 -12.17
CA MET A 1 -36.96 -34.62 -12.30
C MET A 1 -38.33 -33.96 -12.20
N VAL A 2 -38.75 -33.58 -10.99
CA VAL A 2 -40.08 -32.97 -10.76
C VAL A 2 -39.92 -31.46 -10.87
N LEU A 3 -40.45 -30.88 -11.95
CA LEU A 3 -40.55 -29.43 -12.15
C LEU A 3 -41.31 -28.82 -10.97
N ARG A 4 -40.61 -28.05 -10.13
CA ARG A 4 -41.20 -27.24 -9.07
C ARG A 4 -41.79 -25.97 -9.71
N SER A 5 -43.02 -26.06 -10.19
CA SER A 5 -43.79 -24.89 -10.62
C SER A 5 -44.27 -24.10 -9.40
N LEU A 6 -44.09 -22.78 -9.41
CA LEU A 6 -44.83 -21.89 -8.51
C LEU A 6 -46.35 -22.08 -8.77
N PRO A 7 -47.22 -22.05 -7.75
CA PRO A 7 -48.67 -22.24 -7.90
C PRO A 7 -49.40 -21.06 -8.59
N LEU A 8 -48.67 -20.22 -9.34
CA LEU A 8 -49.20 -19.06 -10.05
C LEU A 8 -49.90 -19.40 -11.37
N TYR A 9 -49.97 -20.68 -11.75
CA TYR A 9 -50.65 -21.12 -12.99
C TYR A 9 -52.19 -21.01 -12.94
N ALA A 10 -52.78 -20.67 -11.79
CA ALA A 10 -54.24 -20.62 -11.61
C ALA A 10 -54.87 -19.22 -11.74
N SER A 11 -54.15 -18.19 -12.19
CA SER A 11 -54.73 -16.84 -12.39
C SER A 11 -54.79 -16.44 -13.87
N ALA A 12 -55.98 -16.01 -14.31
CA ALA A 12 -56.35 -15.72 -15.69
C ALA A 12 -55.76 -14.41 -16.27
N GLN A 13 -54.80 -13.77 -15.59
CA GLN A 13 -54.19 -12.52 -16.06
C GLN A 13 -52.77 -12.75 -16.57
N ARG A 14 -52.68 -13.18 -17.83
CA ARG A 14 -51.44 -13.09 -18.63
C ARG A 14 -51.20 -11.63 -19.01
N LYS A 15 -50.09 -11.03 -18.57
CA LYS A 15 -49.29 -10.04 -19.32
C LYS A 15 -48.02 -9.65 -18.54
N ILE A 16 -46.87 -9.97 -19.15
CA ILE A 16 -45.50 -9.41 -18.95
C ILE A 16 -44.74 -9.87 -17.69
N ALA A 17 -43.42 -10.09 -17.85
CA ALA A 17 -42.49 -10.43 -16.78
C ALA A 17 -42.55 -9.41 -15.62
N ALA A 18 -42.43 -9.89 -14.38
CA ALA A 18 -42.39 -9.01 -13.23
C ALA A 18 -41.00 -8.38 -13.10
N ALA A 19 -40.88 -7.10 -13.43
CA ALA A 19 -39.64 -6.36 -13.38
C ALA A 19 -39.78 -5.10 -12.53
N THR A 20 -38.80 -4.85 -11.66
CA THR A 20 -38.72 -3.65 -10.83
C THR A 20 -37.40 -2.94 -11.09
N LYS A 21 -37.43 -1.62 -11.18
CA LYS A 21 -36.23 -0.78 -11.21
C LYS A 21 -36.04 -0.10 -9.86
N PHE A 22 -34.91 -0.33 -9.22
CA PHE A 22 -34.52 0.35 -7.99
C PHE A 22 -33.45 1.40 -8.30
N VAL A 23 -33.68 2.63 -7.87
CA VAL A 23 -32.68 3.71 -7.91
C VAL A 23 -32.17 3.92 -6.51
N ILE A 24 -30.87 3.72 -6.31
CA ILE A 24 -30.24 3.72 -5.00
C ILE A 24 -29.23 4.86 -4.95
N SER A 25 -29.39 5.76 -3.99
CA SER A 25 -28.47 6.85 -3.69
C SER A 25 -28.08 6.80 -2.22
N THR A 26 -26.78 6.96 -1.93
CA THR A 26 -26.29 7.00 -0.55
C THR A 26 -26.66 8.29 0.20
N TYR A 27 -27.29 9.26 -0.48
CA TYR A 27 -27.80 10.50 0.12
C TYR A 27 -29.25 10.36 0.60
N ASP A 28 -29.97 9.33 0.14
CA ASP A 28 -31.31 9.06 0.63
C ASP A 28 -31.24 8.49 2.04
N ASN A 29 -32.03 9.01 2.98
CA ASN A 29 -32.04 8.53 4.37
C ASN A 29 -32.27 7.02 4.48
N ASN A 30 -33.10 6.46 3.59
CA ASN A 30 -33.42 5.03 3.56
C ASN A 30 -32.24 4.16 3.09
N HIS A 31 -31.24 4.73 2.42
CA HIS A 31 -30.09 4.03 1.84
C HIS A 31 -28.75 4.54 2.39
N ALA A 32 -28.76 5.53 3.28
CA ALA A 32 -27.56 6.13 3.86
C ALA A 32 -26.68 5.10 4.58
N TYR A 33 -27.30 4.07 5.16
CA TYR A 33 -26.61 2.98 5.84
C TYR A 33 -25.66 2.20 4.92
N LEU A 34 -25.91 2.19 3.60
CA LEU A 34 -25.06 1.52 2.61
C LEU A 34 -23.63 2.05 2.56
N LYS A 35 -23.39 3.29 3.03
CA LYS A 35 -22.04 3.84 3.19
C LYS A 35 -21.15 2.99 4.11
N GLY A 36 -21.77 2.18 4.97
CA GLY A 36 -21.08 1.33 5.92
C GLY A 36 -20.45 0.07 5.33
N HIS A 37 -20.76 -0.30 4.08
CA HIS A 37 -20.27 -1.52 3.44
C HIS A 37 -19.07 -1.22 2.53
N VAL A 38 -17.89 -1.05 3.15
CA VAL A 38 -16.64 -0.71 2.46
C VAL A 38 -15.70 -1.93 2.46
N ILE A 39 -15.22 -2.31 1.28
CA ILE A 39 -14.29 -3.42 1.06
C ILE A 39 -13.15 -2.90 0.16
N ARG A 40 -11.89 -3.10 0.55
CA ARG A 40 -10.71 -2.55 -0.16
C ARG A 40 -10.83 -1.05 -0.45
N GLU A 41 -11.22 -0.29 0.57
CA GLU A 41 -11.44 1.16 0.49
C GLU A 41 -12.53 1.62 -0.53
N LYS A 42 -13.26 0.67 -1.14
CA LYS A 42 -14.35 0.94 -2.09
C LYS A 42 -15.69 0.67 -1.41
N ASN A 43 -16.61 1.62 -1.52
CA ASN A 43 -17.98 1.43 -1.07
C ASN A 43 -18.72 0.54 -2.08
N LEU A 44 -18.99 -0.71 -1.72
CA LEU A 44 -19.60 -1.71 -2.60
C LEU A 44 -21.05 -1.94 -2.21
N TYR A 45 -21.92 -2.15 -3.19
CA TYR A 45 -23.30 -2.54 -2.91
C TYR A 45 -23.33 -4.00 -2.42
N PRO A 46 -23.89 -4.28 -1.23
CA PRO A 46 -23.88 -5.61 -0.64
C PRO A 46 -24.79 -6.56 -1.43
N PHE A 47 -24.35 -7.82 -1.60
CA PHE A 47 -25.16 -8.85 -2.26
C PHE A 47 -26.47 -9.14 -1.53
N SER A 48 -26.48 -9.01 -0.20
CA SER A 48 -27.70 -9.09 0.61
C SER A 48 -28.73 -8.03 0.20
N GLY A 49 -28.29 -6.84 -0.21
CA GLY A 49 -29.16 -5.78 -0.72
C GLY A 49 -29.90 -6.20 -2.00
N ALA A 50 -29.17 -6.83 -2.93
CA ALA A 50 -29.76 -7.37 -4.15
C ALA A 50 -30.80 -8.46 -3.86
N LEU A 51 -30.51 -9.37 -2.92
CA LEU A 51 -31.44 -10.42 -2.50
C LEU A 51 -32.71 -9.85 -1.86
N VAL A 52 -32.58 -8.85 -1.00
CA VAL A 52 -33.74 -8.15 -0.41
C VAL A 52 -34.55 -7.43 -1.49
N GLY A 53 -33.92 -6.84 -2.51
CA GLY A 53 -34.63 -6.26 -3.65
C GLY A 53 -35.44 -7.30 -4.45
N VAL A 54 -34.90 -8.52 -4.60
CA VAL A 54 -35.62 -9.64 -5.23
C VAL A 54 -36.79 -10.09 -4.37
N TRP A 55 -36.59 -10.18 -3.05
CA TRP A 55 -37.65 -10.50 -2.11
C TRP A 55 -38.79 -9.49 -2.15
N ASP A 56 -38.47 -8.19 -2.13
CA ASP A 56 -39.45 -7.11 -2.29
C ASP A 56 -40.20 -7.21 -3.62
N THR A 57 -39.51 -7.57 -4.71
CA THR A 57 -40.13 -7.78 -6.03
C THR A 57 -41.11 -8.95 -6.02
N LEU A 58 -40.77 -10.05 -5.34
CA LEU A 58 -41.70 -11.17 -5.18
C LEU A 58 -42.93 -10.77 -4.34
N ALA A 59 -42.74 -10.05 -3.23
CA ALA A 59 -43.84 -9.57 -2.40
C ALA A 59 -44.81 -8.67 -3.20
N MET A 60 -44.27 -7.74 -4.00
CA MET A 60 -45.06 -6.90 -4.90
C MET A 60 -45.84 -7.71 -5.94
N VAL A 61 -45.25 -8.76 -6.49
CA VAL A 61 -45.93 -9.66 -7.45
C VAL A 61 -47.08 -10.42 -6.82
N LEU A 62 -46.93 -10.81 -5.55
CA LEU A 62 -47.93 -11.55 -4.79
C LEU A 62 -48.96 -10.64 -4.10
N GLY A 63 -48.78 -9.31 -4.16
CA GLY A 63 -49.65 -8.34 -3.50
C GLY A 63 -49.54 -8.36 -1.97
N VAL A 64 -48.42 -8.82 -1.42
CA VAL A 64 -48.13 -8.87 0.01
C VAL A 64 -47.24 -7.69 0.39
N GLU A 65 -47.36 -7.21 1.63
CA GLU A 65 -46.47 -6.18 2.15
C GLU A 65 -45.00 -6.63 2.10
N LYS A 66 -44.11 -5.66 1.84
CA LYS A 66 -42.66 -5.92 1.75
C LYS A 66 -42.15 -6.52 3.05
N LYS A 67 -41.23 -7.49 2.94
CA LYS A 67 -40.58 -8.13 4.10
C LYS A 67 -41.54 -8.83 5.09
N GLN A 68 -42.79 -9.08 4.70
CA GLN A 68 -43.79 -9.83 5.48
C GLN A 68 -44.03 -11.27 4.96
N LEU A 69 -43.34 -11.65 3.87
CA LEU A 69 -43.45 -12.97 3.26
C LEU A 69 -42.22 -13.84 3.59
N SER A 70 -42.39 -14.98 4.24
CA SER A 70 -41.30 -15.96 4.38
C SER A 70 -40.91 -16.54 3.02
N VAL A 71 -39.62 -16.58 2.69
CA VAL A 71 -39.12 -16.95 1.36
C VAL A 71 -37.98 -17.96 1.43
N GLN A 72 -37.82 -18.70 0.33
CA GLN A 72 -36.64 -19.52 0.11
C GLN A 72 -36.03 -19.18 -1.25
N PHE A 73 -34.73 -18.91 -1.21
CA PHE A 73 -33.86 -18.81 -2.36
C PHE A 73 -33.12 -20.13 -2.58
N THR A 74 -32.93 -20.52 -3.83
CA THR A 74 -32.12 -21.68 -4.22
C THR A 74 -31.21 -21.37 -5.40
N ASP A 75 -30.04 -22.01 -5.41
CA ASP A 75 -29.02 -21.90 -6.46
C ASP A 75 -28.65 -20.43 -6.78
N ILE A 76 -28.30 -19.68 -5.74
CA ILE A 76 -27.93 -18.27 -5.85
C ILE A 76 -26.49 -18.18 -6.34
N HIS A 77 -26.28 -17.46 -7.43
CA HIS A 77 -24.98 -17.18 -8.00
C HIS A 77 -24.72 -15.67 -7.92
N PHE A 78 -23.59 -15.31 -7.32
CA PHE A 78 -23.12 -13.93 -7.21
C PHE A 78 -21.98 -13.71 -8.21
N PHE A 79 -22.01 -12.57 -8.90
CA PHE A 79 -21.06 -12.28 -9.98
C PHE A 79 -20.20 -11.05 -9.67
N THR A 80 -20.82 -9.88 -9.49
CA THR A 80 -20.08 -8.62 -9.30
C THR A 80 -20.85 -7.70 -8.38
N GLN A 81 -20.15 -7.06 -7.44
CA GLN A 81 -20.71 -6.01 -6.59
C GLN A 81 -20.54 -4.63 -7.25
N PRO A 82 -21.63 -3.89 -7.50
CA PRO A 82 -21.55 -2.52 -8.01
C PRO A 82 -20.83 -1.59 -7.03
N ILE A 83 -20.06 -0.65 -7.55
CA ILE A 83 -19.45 0.42 -6.74
C ILE A 83 -20.47 1.54 -6.53
N LEU A 84 -20.67 1.94 -5.28
CA LEU A 84 -21.55 3.05 -4.92
C LEU A 84 -20.78 4.38 -5.03
N HIS A 85 -21.12 5.15 -6.06
CA HIS A 85 -20.52 6.46 -6.30
C HIS A 85 -21.24 7.57 -5.51
N LYS A 86 -20.51 8.66 -5.23
CA LYS A 86 -21.07 9.88 -4.62
C LYS A 86 -21.90 10.71 -5.59
N GLN A 87 -21.59 10.69 -6.88
CA GLN A 87 -22.26 11.55 -7.88
C GLN A 87 -23.29 10.81 -8.73
N ARG A 88 -23.20 9.48 -8.79
CA ARG A 88 -24.05 8.64 -9.64
C ARG A 88 -24.92 7.73 -8.80
N ASN A 89 -26.22 7.74 -9.07
CA ASN A 89 -27.16 6.80 -8.47
C ASN A 89 -27.02 5.43 -9.14
N LEU A 90 -27.01 4.38 -8.33
CA LEU A 90 -27.01 3.00 -8.80
C LEU A 90 -28.42 2.63 -9.31
N ARG A 91 -28.51 1.98 -10.47
CA ARG A 91 -29.79 1.61 -11.09
C ARG A 91 -29.89 0.10 -11.27
N LEU A 92 -30.56 -0.55 -10.34
CA LEU A 92 -30.75 -2.00 -10.38
C LEU A 92 -32.03 -2.37 -11.10
N ASN A 93 -31.92 -3.24 -12.10
CA ASN A 93 -33.05 -3.88 -12.77
C ASN A 93 -33.19 -5.30 -12.23
N ILE A 94 -34.29 -5.56 -11.52
CA ILE A 94 -34.61 -6.88 -10.98
C ILE A 94 -35.72 -7.46 -11.84
N THR A 95 -35.51 -8.65 -12.36
CA THR A 95 -36.50 -9.39 -13.17
C THR A 95 -36.82 -10.73 -12.52
N LEU A 96 -38.09 -11.10 -12.52
CA LEU A 96 -38.60 -12.34 -11.92
C LEU A 96 -39.51 -13.09 -12.89
N HIS A 97 -39.19 -14.36 -13.13
CA HIS A 97 -39.97 -15.28 -13.95
C HIS A 97 -41.01 -16.00 -13.08
N ARG A 98 -42.28 -15.58 -13.17
CA ARG A 98 -43.38 -16.09 -12.33
C ARG A 98 -43.62 -17.60 -12.37
N GLY A 99 -43.23 -18.30 -13.44
CA GLY A 99 -43.43 -19.74 -13.57
C GLY A 99 -42.39 -20.59 -12.86
N SER A 100 -41.11 -20.23 -13.00
CA SER A 100 -39.97 -20.97 -12.45
C SER A 100 -39.43 -20.39 -11.14
N GLY A 101 -39.78 -19.14 -10.82
CA GLY A 101 -39.17 -18.40 -9.71
C GLY A 101 -37.77 -17.91 -10.01
N ARG A 102 -37.27 -18.08 -11.25
CA ARG A 102 -35.94 -17.61 -11.65
C ARG A 102 -35.91 -16.09 -11.60
N PHE A 103 -34.88 -15.52 -10.97
CA PHE A 103 -34.65 -14.09 -10.92
C PHE A 103 -33.28 -13.73 -11.47
N GLU A 104 -33.18 -12.51 -11.99
CA GLU A 104 -31.93 -11.93 -12.46
C GLU A 104 -31.86 -10.46 -12.01
N VAL A 105 -30.75 -10.08 -11.39
CA VAL A 105 -30.45 -8.72 -10.93
C VAL A 105 -29.31 -8.16 -11.76
N LEU A 106 -29.58 -7.06 -12.45
CA LEU A 106 -28.64 -6.39 -13.35
C LEU A 106 -28.38 -4.95 -12.87
N ASP A 107 -27.13 -4.50 -12.93
CA ASP A 107 -26.79 -3.08 -12.96
C ASP A 107 -26.45 -2.72 -14.40
N GLU A 108 -27.35 -1.96 -15.03
CA GLU A 108 -27.33 -1.70 -16.47
C GLU A 108 -27.30 -3.00 -17.31
N SER A 109 -26.13 -3.41 -17.79
CA SER A 109 -25.90 -4.66 -18.53
C SER A 109 -25.13 -5.72 -17.73
N THR A 110 -24.61 -5.37 -16.56
CA THR A 110 -23.75 -6.24 -15.76
C THR A 110 -24.59 -7.09 -14.81
N LYS A 111 -24.35 -8.40 -14.79
CA LYS A 111 -25.02 -9.33 -13.87
C LYS A 111 -24.46 -9.18 -12.47
N ILE A 112 -25.35 -9.04 -11.48
CA ILE A 112 -24.97 -8.98 -10.06
C ILE A 112 -25.29 -10.31 -9.40
N VAL A 113 -26.56 -10.74 -9.45
CA VAL A 113 -27.05 -11.97 -8.81
C VAL A 113 -28.08 -12.65 -9.70
N THR A 114 -28.04 -13.97 -9.76
CA THR A 114 -29.10 -14.80 -10.35
C THR A 114 -29.44 -15.97 -9.44
N GLY A 115 -30.66 -16.49 -9.53
CA GLY A 115 -31.04 -17.69 -8.80
C GLY A 115 -32.53 -17.97 -8.93
N TYR A 116 -33.08 -18.70 -7.97
CA TYR A 116 -34.51 -18.97 -7.88
C TYR A 116 -35.06 -18.54 -6.52
N ILE A 117 -36.29 -18.03 -6.49
CA ILE A 117 -37.01 -17.63 -5.28
C ILE A 117 -38.42 -18.23 -5.25
N THR A 118 -38.85 -18.68 -4.07
CA THR A 118 -40.19 -19.21 -3.82
C THR A 118 -40.78 -18.64 -2.54
N GLY A 119 -42.04 -18.20 -2.58
CA GLY A 119 -42.76 -17.63 -1.42
C GLY A 119 -43.54 -18.64 -0.58
N GLU A 120 -43.75 -19.86 -1.06
CA GLU A 120 -44.45 -20.90 -0.28
C GLU A 120 -43.48 -21.85 0.39
N MET A 121 -43.22 -21.60 1.67
CA MET A 121 -42.60 -22.58 2.55
C MET A 121 -43.67 -23.59 2.96
N LYS A 122 -43.67 -24.79 2.37
CA LYS A 122 -44.40 -25.92 2.97
C LYS A 122 -43.88 -26.04 4.41
N LYS A 123 -44.78 -25.95 5.40
CA LYS A 123 -44.54 -25.97 6.87
C LYS A 123 -43.74 -27.18 7.43
N LYS A 124 -43.01 -27.92 6.60
CA LYS A 124 -42.25 -29.13 6.93
C LYS A 124 -40.74 -28.90 7.12
N HIS A 125 -40.28 -27.65 7.25
CA HIS A 125 -38.91 -27.36 7.71
C HIS A 125 -38.81 -27.18 9.23
N SER A 126 -39.71 -27.82 9.97
CA SER A 126 -39.40 -28.37 11.30
C SER A 126 -38.37 -29.51 11.21
N GLN A 127 -37.24 -29.26 10.55
CA GLN A 127 -36.03 -30.03 10.83
C GLN A 127 -35.59 -29.58 12.20
N ASN A 128 -35.82 -30.44 13.20
CA ASN A 128 -35.30 -30.41 14.56
C ASN A 128 -34.97 -29.00 15.08
N LYS A 129 -35.79 -28.43 15.95
CA LYS A 129 -35.38 -27.32 16.83
C LYS A 129 -34.13 -27.77 17.60
N VAL A 130 -32.96 -27.64 16.98
CA VAL A 130 -31.69 -27.75 17.66
C VAL A 130 -31.65 -26.50 18.49
N ASN A 131 -31.80 -26.64 19.82
CA ASN A 131 -31.63 -25.53 20.74
C ASN A 131 -30.33 -24.83 20.37
N ILE A 132 -30.44 -23.58 19.90
CA ILE A 132 -29.31 -22.69 19.69
C ILE A 132 -28.91 -22.14 21.07
N ASN A 133 -28.69 -23.04 22.04
CA ASN A 133 -27.98 -22.65 23.23
C ASN A 133 -26.52 -22.56 22.81
N CYS A 134 -25.98 -21.35 22.90
CA CYS A 134 -24.56 -21.10 22.76
C CYS A 134 -23.84 -21.97 23.79
N LYS A 135 -23.01 -22.89 23.32
CA LYS A 135 -22.24 -23.80 24.16
C LYS A 135 -20.88 -23.20 24.51
N GLU A 136 -20.39 -22.32 23.65
CA GLU A 136 -19.09 -21.68 23.81
C GLU A 136 -19.23 -20.31 24.48
N GLU A 137 -18.21 -19.94 25.25
CA GLU A 137 -18.12 -18.60 25.82
C GLU A 137 -17.85 -17.55 24.72
N MET A 138 -18.66 -16.48 24.73
CA MET A 138 -18.59 -15.37 23.78
C MET A 138 -17.47 -14.40 24.17
N LEU A 139 -16.22 -14.78 23.90
CA LEU A 139 -15.03 -14.05 24.33
C LEU A 139 -14.66 -12.86 23.43
N LEU A 140 -14.93 -12.94 22.13
CA LEU A 140 -14.59 -11.89 21.18
C LEU A 140 -15.64 -10.77 21.20
N LYS A 141 -15.21 -9.54 21.49
CA LYS A 141 -16.06 -8.35 21.41
C LYS A 141 -16.16 -7.85 19.98
N SER A 142 -17.23 -7.10 19.69
CA SER A 142 -17.45 -6.47 18.38
C SER A 142 -16.21 -5.72 17.85
N ASP A 143 -15.55 -4.91 18.69
CA ASP A 143 -14.36 -4.16 18.25
C ASP A 143 -13.21 -5.06 17.82
N ASP A 144 -12.99 -6.19 18.50
CA ASP A 144 -11.92 -7.11 18.14
C ASP A 144 -12.26 -7.89 16.86
N ILE A 145 -13.53 -8.25 16.67
CA ILE A 145 -14.03 -8.87 15.44
C ILE A 145 -13.83 -7.94 14.24
N TYR A 146 -14.18 -6.66 14.37
CA TYR A 146 -14.02 -5.71 13.26
C TYR A 146 -12.58 -5.24 13.05
N LYS A 147 -11.71 -5.34 14.06
CA LYS A 147 -10.25 -5.24 13.83
C LYS A 147 -9.75 -6.39 12.96
N LEU A 148 -10.19 -7.63 13.20
CA LEU A 148 -9.84 -8.77 12.35
C LEU A 148 -10.29 -8.56 10.90
N PHE A 149 -11.52 -8.05 10.70
CA PHE A 149 -11.99 -7.65 9.37
C PHE A 149 -11.12 -6.55 8.74
N SER A 150 -10.74 -5.54 9.51
CA SER A 150 -9.90 -4.43 9.01
C SER A 150 -8.51 -4.89 8.56
N ILE A 151 -7.95 -5.93 9.18
CA ILE A 151 -6.66 -6.52 8.76
C ILE A 151 -6.82 -7.24 7.41
N ARG A 152 -8.01 -7.76 7.09
CA ARG A 152 -8.34 -8.45 5.84
C ARG A 152 -8.92 -7.53 4.75
N ASP A 153 -8.72 -6.21 4.86
CA ASP A 153 -9.27 -5.16 3.97
C ASP A 153 -10.80 -5.02 3.93
N TYR A 154 -11.49 -5.46 5.00
CA TYR A 154 -12.90 -5.15 5.19
C TYR A 154 -13.05 -3.96 6.16
N ASN A 155 -13.61 -2.86 5.68
CA ASN A 155 -13.78 -1.62 6.45
C ASN A 155 -15.26 -1.37 6.76
N TYR A 156 -15.92 -2.35 7.39
CA TYR A 156 -17.32 -2.22 7.79
C TYR A 156 -17.53 -1.11 8.82
N SER A 157 -18.62 -0.36 8.68
CA SER A 157 -19.03 0.70 9.61
C SER A 157 -20.55 0.81 9.73
N GLY A 158 -21.02 1.51 10.77
CA GLY A 158 -22.46 1.68 11.03
C GLY A 158 -23.19 0.36 11.23
N VAL A 159 -24.35 0.21 10.58
CA VAL A 159 -25.23 -0.97 10.71
C VAL A 159 -24.60 -2.28 10.24
N PHE A 160 -23.55 -2.21 9.39
CA PHE A 160 -22.80 -3.40 8.95
C PHE A 160 -21.83 -3.90 10.02
N ARG A 161 -21.66 -3.17 11.14
CA ARG A 161 -20.97 -3.65 12.35
C ARG A 161 -21.94 -4.31 13.33
N SER A 162 -22.71 -5.26 12.83
CA SER A 162 -23.82 -5.93 13.52
C SER A 162 -23.39 -7.08 14.44
N ILE A 163 -22.31 -7.81 14.15
CA ILE A 163 -21.79 -8.87 15.02
C ILE A 163 -21.38 -8.25 16.38
N TYR A 164 -22.12 -8.60 17.43
CA TYR A 164 -21.99 -8.03 18.78
C TYR A 164 -20.88 -8.73 19.58
N ASN A 165 -20.88 -10.06 19.58
CA ASN A 165 -19.82 -10.89 20.12
C ASN A 165 -19.79 -12.25 19.41
N ALA A 166 -18.68 -12.96 19.54
CA ALA A 166 -18.49 -14.27 18.95
C ALA A 166 -17.62 -15.16 19.83
N SER A 167 -17.72 -16.47 19.64
CA SER A 167 -16.80 -17.43 20.23
C SER A 167 -15.43 -17.39 19.54
N LEU A 168 -14.38 -17.91 20.19
CA LEU A 168 -13.04 -17.95 19.61
C LEU A 168 -12.96 -18.81 18.33
N SER A 169 -13.78 -19.84 18.23
CA SER A 169 -13.87 -20.68 17.03
C SER A 169 -14.63 -20.01 15.88
N LEU A 170 -15.27 -18.85 16.13
CA LEU A 170 -16.18 -18.14 15.22
C LEU A 170 -17.35 -19.02 14.75
N SER A 171 -17.67 -20.09 15.48
CA SER A 171 -18.78 -21.00 15.17
C SER A 171 -20.11 -20.51 15.74
N GLU A 172 -20.07 -19.75 16.84
CA GLU A 172 -21.22 -19.17 17.52
C GLU A 172 -21.01 -17.66 17.65
N ALA A 173 -22.05 -16.86 17.38
CA ALA A 173 -22.00 -15.41 17.49
C ALA A 173 -23.37 -14.82 17.82
N ASN A 174 -23.42 -13.63 18.41
CA ASN A 174 -24.67 -12.88 18.55
C ASN A 174 -24.66 -11.70 17.59
N ILE A 175 -25.71 -11.58 16.79
CA ILE A 175 -25.83 -10.56 15.75
C ILE A 175 -26.91 -9.56 16.18
N LYS A 176 -26.56 -8.26 16.16
CA LYS A 176 -27.47 -7.17 16.50
C LYS A 176 -28.55 -7.01 15.43
N TRP A 177 -29.80 -6.88 15.89
CA TRP A 177 -30.94 -6.58 15.03
C TRP A 177 -31.30 -5.08 15.11
N GLU A 178 -31.20 -4.38 13.98
CA GLU A 178 -31.53 -2.95 13.82
C GLU A 178 -32.60 -2.73 12.74
N ASP A 179 -33.61 -3.61 12.67
CA ASP A 179 -34.70 -3.56 11.68
C ASP A 179 -34.22 -3.53 10.21
N ASN A 180 -33.02 -4.10 9.96
CA ASN A 180 -32.38 -4.10 8.66
C ASN A 180 -31.97 -5.52 8.20
N TRP A 181 -32.83 -6.13 7.38
CA TRP A 181 -32.56 -7.44 6.77
C TRP A 181 -31.30 -7.48 5.90
N VAL A 182 -30.92 -6.36 5.27
CA VAL A 182 -29.70 -6.31 4.44
C VAL A 182 -28.47 -6.51 5.32
N ALA A 183 -28.39 -5.78 6.43
CA ALA A 183 -27.31 -5.95 7.40
C ALA A 183 -27.34 -7.35 8.01
N MET A 184 -28.51 -7.86 8.39
CA MET A 184 -28.63 -9.18 9.03
C MET A 184 -28.14 -10.34 8.14
N ILE A 185 -28.56 -10.36 6.88
CA ILE A 185 -28.10 -11.35 5.90
C ILE A 185 -26.60 -11.19 5.64
N ASP A 186 -26.12 -9.95 5.52
CA ASP A 186 -24.70 -9.66 5.32
C ASP A 186 -23.84 -10.14 6.50
N SER A 187 -24.33 -9.99 7.72
CA SER A 187 -23.67 -10.44 8.95
C SER A 187 -23.38 -11.94 8.95
N MET A 188 -24.29 -12.74 8.39
CA MET A 188 -24.08 -14.18 8.23
C MET A 188 -23.00 -14.48 7.18
N LEU A 189 -22.96 -13.71 6.09
CA LEU A 189 -21.89 -13.81 5.09
C LEU A 189 -20.55 -13.40 5.70
N GLN A 190 -20.52 -12.32 6.48
CA GLN A 190 -19.36 -11.83 7.22
C GLN A 190 -18.83 -12.91 8.18
N LEU A 191 -19.69 -13.50 9.02
CA LEU A 191 -19.28 -14.53 9.98
C LEU A 191 -18.63 -15.74 9.28
N ASN A 192 -19.23 -16.21 8.18
CA ASN A 192 -18.67 -17.30 7.39
C ASN A 192 -17.37 -16.91 6.66
N ALA A 193 -17.26 -15.66 6.18
CA ALA A 193 -16.04 -15.17 5.57
C ALA A 193 -14.90 -15.06 6.61
N LEU A 194 -15.19 -14.58 7.82
CA LEU A 194 -14.19 -14.40 8.87
C LEU A 194 -13.57 -15.71 9.34
N ARG A 195 -14.35 -16.79 9.31
CA ARG A 195 -13.90 -18.12 9.71
C ARG A 195 -12.92 -18.76 8.70
N ARG A 196 -12.88 -18.28 7.46
CA ARG A 196 -11.93 -18.80 6.47
C ARG A 196 -10.50 -18.51 6.89
N ILE A 197 -9.59 -19.41 6.47
CA ILE A 197 -8.15 -19.33 6.75
C ILE A 197 -7.49 -18.21 5.91
N HIS A 198 -8.10 -17.86 4.77
CA HIS A 198 -7.61 -16.82 3.86
C HIS A 198 -7.46 -15.47 4.57
N GLU A 199 -6.32 -14.82 4.36
CA GLU A 199 -5.91 -13.62 5.12
C GLU A 199 -6.38 -12.31 4.51
N THR A 200 -7.00 -12.32 3.32
CA THR A 200 -7.55 -11.10 2.71
C THR A 200 -9.05 -11.25 2.44
N VAL A 201 -9.57 -10.58 1.41
CA VAL A 201 -11.00 -10.53 1.11
C VAL A 201 -11.46 -11.83 0.44
N SER A 202 -12.45 -12.48 1.02
CA SER A 202 -13.24 -13.57 0.45
C SER A 202 -14.64 -13.07 0.06
N GLN A 203 -14.99 -13.14 -1.22
CA GLN A 203 -16.31 -12.76 -1.71
C GLN A 203 -17.18 -13.98 -1.95
N PRO A 204 -18.47 -13.98 -1.53
CA PRO A 204 -19.35 -15.10 -1.83
C PRO A 204 -19.63 -15.15 -3.34
N HIS A 205 -19.55 -16.34 -3.95
CA HIS A 205 -19.88 -16.55 -5.36
C HIS A 205 -21.09 -17.49 -5.55
N PHE A 206 -21.38 -18.35 -4.56
CA PHE A 206 -22.51 -19.26 -4.63
C PHE A 206 -23.12 -19.56 -3.25
N VAL A 207 -24.45 -19.62 -3.18
CA VAL A 207 -25.20 -20.12 -2.02
C VAL A 207 -26.26 -21.09 -2.52
N ARG A 208 -26.21 -22.32 -2.04
CA ARG A 208 -27.16 -23.37 -2.49
C ARG A 208 -28.59 -23.07 -2.05
N LYS A 209 -28.76 -22.67 -0.79
CA LYS A 209 -30.09 -22.41 -0.21
C LYS A 209 -30.00 -21.30 0.82
N LEU A 210 -30.90 -20.33 0.72
CA LEU A 210 -31.14 -19.31 1.75
C LEU A 210 -32.63 -19.34 2.10
N ILE A 211 -32.96 -19.53 3.36
CA ILE A 211 -34.33 -19.50 3.88
C ILE A 211 -34.44 -18.28 4.78
N ILE A 212 -35.55 -17.55 4.65
CA ILE A 212 -35.91 -16.44 5.53
C ILE A 212 -37.33 -16.72 6.04
N ASP A 213 -37.44 -17.10 7.31
CA ASP A 213 -38.72 -17.23 8.01
C ASP A 213 -38.87 -16.06 9.00
N ILE A 214 -39.84 -15.19 8.74
CA ILE A 214 -40.02 -13.96 9.51
C ILE A 214 -40.52 -14.27 10.92
N ASN A 215 -41.45 -15.22 11.06
CA ASN A 215 -42.07 -15.53 12.35
C ASN A 215 -41.02 -16.12 13.29
N GLU A 216 -40.28 -17.12 12.79
CA GLU A 216 -39.19 -17.75 13.54
C GLU A 216 -38.07 -16.76 13.87
N HIS A 217 -37.82 -15.77 13.01
CA HIS A 217 -36.84 -14.73 13.28
C HIS A 217 -37.23 -13.88 14.49
N PHE A 218 -38.45 -13.34 14.53
CA PHE A 218 -38.88 -12.53 15.67
C PHE A 218 -39.01 -13.33 16.97
N ASP A 219 -39.34 -14.61 16.89
CA ASP A 219 -39.40 -15.52 18.06
C ASP A 219 -38.02 -15.77 18.69
N GLU A 220 -36.93 -15.68 17.90
CA GLU A 220 -35.55 -15.92 18.37
C GLU A 220 -34.79 -14.64 18.76
N ILE A 221 -35.39 -13.45 18.60
CA ILE A 221 -34.77 -12.20 19.07
C ILE A 221 -34.86 -12.14 20.59
N TYR A 222 -33.73 -11.87 21.22
CA TYR A 222 -33.65 -11.61 22.65
C TYR A 222 -32.81 -10.36 22.92
N GLU A 223 -32.83 -9.88 24.16
CA GLU A 223 -32.20 -8.61 24.53
C GLU A 223 -31.00 -8.83 25.45
N ILE A 224 -29.86 -8.27 25.07
CA ILE A 224 -28.63 -8.24 25.88
C ILE A 224 -28.32 -6.77 26.18
N HIS A 225 -28.34 -6.37 27.45
CA HIS A 225 -27.99 -5.00 27.88
C HIS A 225 -28.73 -3.88 27.11
N GLY A 226 -30.02 -4.06 26.81
CA GLY A 226 -30.79 -3.07 26.03
C GLY A 226 -30.66 -3.18 24.51
N ILE A 227 -29.92 -4.18 24.01
CA ILE A 227 -29.65 -4.40 22.60
C ILE A 227 -30.34 -5.67 22.12
N LYS A 228 -31.20 -5.55 21.10
CA LYS A 228 -31.82 -6.68 20.42
C LYS A 228 -30.77 -7.46 19.64
N VAL A 229 -30.63 -8.74 19.95
CA VAL A 229 -29.69 -9.65 19.30
C VAL A 229 -30.38 -10.95 18.92
N THR A 230 -29.78 -11.63 17.96
CA THR A 230 -30.20 -12.95 17.49
C THR A 230 -28.99 -13.87 17.51
N PRO A 231 -29.10 -15.10 18.04
CA PRO A 231 -27.97 -16.00 18.10
C PRO A 231 -27.73 -16.59 16.70
N ALA A 232 -26.47 -16.66 16.30
CA ALA A 232 -25.99 -17.24 15.05
C ALA A 232 -25.08 -18.42 15.35
N ARG A 233 -25.26 -19.51 14.60
CA ARG A 233 -24.47 -20.74 14.73
C ARG A 233 -24.15 -21.35 13.38
N ILE A 234 -22.91 -21.78 13.22
CA ILE A 234 -22.44 -22.55 12.07
C ILE A 234 -22.41 -24.04 12.46
N PHE A 235 -22.94 -24.88 11.59
CA PHE A 235 -22.99 -26.33 11.76
C PHE A 235 -22.15 -27.02 10.68
N ASP A 236 -20.91 -27.36 11.03
CA ASP A 236 -19.90 -27.87 10.09
C ASP A 236 -20.32 -29.15 9.40
N VAL A 237 -20.82 -30.10 10.19
CA VAL A 237 -21.20 -31.43 9.72
C VAL A 237 -22.28 -31.36 8.63
N HIS A 238 -23.12 -30.32 8.66
CA HIS A 238 -24.25 -30.17 7.76
C HIS A 238 -24.07 -29.00 6.78
N ASP A 239 -22.94 -28.30 6.84
CA ASP A 239 -22.58 -27.16 5.99
C ASP A 239 -23.70 -26.11 5.88
N TYR A 240 -24.25 -25.71 7.04
CA TYR A 240 -25.21 -24.62 7.12
C TYR A 240 -24.97 -23.69 8.30
N THR A 241 -25.37 -22.43 8.13
CA THR A 241 -25.40 -21.39 9.16
C THR A 241 -26.83 -21.01 9.44
N ARG A 242 -27.19 -20.86 10.71
CA ARG A 242 -28.51 -20.40 11.15
C ARG A 242 -28.35 -19.17 12.02
N CYS A 243 -29.21 -18.17 11.81
CA CYS A 243 -29.33 -17.01 12.68
C CYS A 243 -30.80 -16.58 12.71
N GLY A 244 -31.49 -16.79 13.84
CA GLY A 244 -32.93 -16.58 13.88
C GLY A 244 -33.65 -17.51 12.91
N GLY A 245 -34.64 -16.95 12.21
CA GLY A 245 -35.30 -17.58 11.07
C GLY A 245 -34.53 -17.53 9.74
N ILE A 246 -33.26 -17.12 9.74
CA ILE A 246 -32.42 -17.13 8.53
C ILE A 246 -31.53 -18.38 8.53
N ILE A 247 -31.57 -19.16 7.45
CA ILE A 247 -30.73 -20.34 7.26
C ILE A 247 -30.02 -20.25 5.91
N MET A 248 -28.69 -20.32 5.91
CA MET A 248 -27.85 -20.40 4.71
C MET A 248 -27.16 -21.76 4.63
N GLN A 249 -27.23 -22.43 3.48
CA GLN A 249 -26.60 -23.73 3.26
C GLN A 249 -25.59 -23.66 2.11
N ASN A 250 -24.43 -24.31 2.29
CA ASN A 250 -23.34 -24.42 1.33
C ASN A 250 -22.98 -23.08 0.70
N ILE A 251 -22.32 -22.23 1.49
CA ILE A 251 -21.80 -20.94 1.02
C ILE A 251 -20.41 -21.17 0.45
N ARG A 252 -20.20 -20.76 -0.79
CA ARG A 252 -18.89 -20.83 -1.44
C ARG A 252 -18.35 -19.43 -1.70
N PHE A 253 -17.08 -19.27 -1.39
CA PHE A 253 -16.35 -18.02 -1.53
C PHE A 253 -15.27 -18.12 -2.61
N HIS A 254 -14.98 -16.99 -3.23
CA HIS A 254 -13.84 -16.75 -4.09
C HIS A 254 -12.89 -15.81 -3.35
N ASP A 255 -11.63 -16.18 -3.23
CA ASP A 255 -10.63 -15.46 -2.47
C ASP A 255 -9.92 -14.46 -3.40
N LEU A 256 -9.94 -13.18 -3.04
CA LEU A 256 -9.29 -12.13 -3.81
C LEU A 256 -7.80 -12.04 -3.47
N PRO A 257 -6.94 -11.65 -4.41
CA PRO A 257 -5.50 -11.65 -4.19
C PRO A 257 -5.03 -10.50 -3.31
N THR A 258 -3.98 -10.72 -2.51
CA THR A 258 -3.39 -9.72 -1.63
C THR A 258 -2.88 -8.51 -2.40
N ILE A 259 -3.23 -7.30 -1.94
CA ILE A 259 -2.69 -6.05 -2.48
C ILE A 259 -1.45 -5.70 -1.66
N CYS A 260 -0.26 -6.11 -2.12
CA CYS A 260 0.98 -5.68 -1.50
C CYS A 260 1.30 -4.24 -1.92
N LYS A 261 1.29 -3.32 -0.95
CA LYS A 261 1.95 -2.02 -1.15
C LYS A 261 3.47 -2.27 -1.08
N ASN A 262 4.19 -1.91 -2.13
CA ASN A 262 5.66 -2.03 -2.14
C ASN A 262 6.24 -1.10 -1.08
N VAL A 263 6.78 -1.68 0.00
CA VAL A 263 7.50 -0.92 1.03
C VAL A 263 8.99 -0.99 0.69
N GLY A 264 9.57 0.14 0.27
CA GLY A 264 11.00 0.24 0.00
C GLY A 264 11.79 0.42 1.30
N ILE A 265 12.65 -0.53 1.65
CA ILE A 265 13.57 -0.38 2.78
C ILE A 265 14.80 0.40 2.31
N LYS A 266 15.19 1.42 3.07
CA LYS A 266 16.41 2.19 2.85
C LYS A 266 17.38 2.01 4.01
N ALA A 267 18.65 1.76 3.69
CA ALA A 267 19.73 1.64 4.67
C ALA A 267 20.62 2.89 4.62
N LEU A 268 21.01 3.37 5.80
CA LEU A 268 22.02 4.43 5.92
C LEU A 268 23.40 3.84 5.63
N LYS A 269 24.07 4.32 4.59
CA LYS A 269 25.40 3.84 4.17
C LYS A 269 26.35 5.00 3.96
N PHE A 270 27.61 4.81 4.34
CA PHE A 270 28.68 5.73 4.00
C PHE A 270 28.99 5.65 2.50
N VAL A 271 29.05 6.80 1.85
CA VAL A 271 29.41 6.96 0.43
C VAL A 271 30.52 7.99 0.30
N PRO A 272 31.65 7.66 -0.34
CA PRO A 272 32.69 8.64 -0.64
C PRO A 272 32.20 9.64 -1.70
N HIS A 273 32.57 10.92 -1.56
CA HIS A 273 32.17 11.99 -2.49
C HIS A 273 32.64 11.75 -3.92
N PHE A 274 33.78 11.08 -4.08
CA PHE A 274 34.32 10.68 -5.37
C PHE A 274 34.33 9.15 -5.46
N SER A 275 33.60 8.60 -6.43
CA SER A 275 33.57 7.16 -6.64
C SER A 275 33.42 6.77 -8.10
N THR A 276 33.90 5.58 -8.44
CA THR A 276 33.84 5.02 -9.79
C THR A 276 33.18 3.65 -9.76
N ASN A 277 32.10 3.47 -10.52
CA ASN A 277 31.37 2.22 -10.73
C ASN A 277 30.85 1.53 -9.46
N THR A 278 30.62 2.28 -8.38
CA THR A 278 30.12 1.72 -7.12
C THR A 278 28.61 1.91 -6.91
N ILE A 279 28.02 2.90 -7.56
CA ILE A 279 26.65 3.37 -7.34
C ILE A 279 25.96 3.54 -8.69
N ASP A 280 24.67 3.26 -8.76
CA ASP A 280 23.81 3.48 -9.91
C ASP A 280 23.34 4.94 -10.03
N GLU A 281 22.85 5.33 -11.21
CA GLU A 281 22.50 6.72 -11.52
C GLU A 281 21.41 7.27 -10.60
N ALA A 282 20.37 6.46 -10.33
CA ALA A 282 19.27 6.83 -9.46
C ALA A 282 19.74 7.03 -8.01
N SER A 283 20.57 6.11 -7.50
CA SER A 283 21.18 6.27 -6.17
C SER A 283 22.09 7.50 -6.10
N ALA A 284 22.89 7.79 -7.13
CA ALA A 284 23.77 8.97 -7.17
C ALA A 284 22.95 10.28 -7.12
N LEU A 285 21.88 10.39 -7.92
CA LEU A 285 20.98 11.55 -7.88
C LEU A 285 20.32 11.69 -6.50
N SER A 286 19.88 10.57 -5.89
CA SER A 286 19.28 10.58 -4.55
C SER A 286 20.24 11.09 -3.47
N ILE A 287 21.54 10.80 -3.61
CA ILE A 287 22.59 11.31 -2.72
C ILE A 287 22.74 12.81 -2.91
N TYR A 288 22.78 13.32 -4.14
CA TYR A 288 22.94 14.75 -4.42
C TYR A 288 21.79 15.60 -3.90
N ILE A 289 20.56 15.09 -3.99
CA ILE A 289 19.39 15.74 -3.40
C ILE A 289 19.50 15.76 -1.87
N GLN A 290 19.93 14.65 -1.24
CA GLN A 290 20.13 14.58 0.21
C GLN A 290 21.24 15.55 0.67
N ILE A 291 22.35 15.65 -0.07
CA ILE A 291 23.43 16.63 0.19
C ILE A 291 22.88 18.05 0.09
N SER A 292 22.15 18.36 -0.97
CA SER A 292 21.61 19.70 -1.19
C SER A 292 20.64 20.09 -0.08
N ALA A 293 19.75 19.18 0.33
CA ALA A 293 18.83 19.36 1.44
C ALA A 293 19.55 19.58 2.78
N GLU A 294 20.58 18.79 3.07
CA GLU A 294 21.36 18.90 4.31
C GLU A 294 22.12 20.24 4.40
N ASN A 295 22.61 20.73 3.26
CA ASN A 295 23.33 22.00 3.19
C ASN A 295 22.42 23.22 3.29
N LEU A 296 21.29 23.21 2.57
CA LEU A 296 20.30 24.29 2.61
C LEU A 296 19.46 24.26 3.90
N ASN A 297 19.46 23.13 4.62
CA ASN A 297 18.65 22.89 5.81
C ASN A 297 17.14 23.12 5.56
N LYS A 298 16.69 22.80 4.33
CA LYS A 298 15.30 22.90 3.87
C LYS A 298 14.67 21.52 3.74
N HIS A 299 13.36 21.46 4.00
CA HIS A 299 12.55 20.28 3.74
C HIS A 299 11.86 20.36 2.38
N ASP A 300 11.56 21.57 1.92
CA ASP A 300 10.95 21.83 0.62
C ASP A 300 12.04 22.32 -0.34
N LEU A 301 12.29 21.58 -1.42
CA LEU A 301 13.29 21.89 -2.42
C LEU A 301 12.64 22.20 -3.76
N ASN A 302 13.04 23.32 -4.37
CA ASN A 302 12.69 23.62 -5.76
C ASN A 302 13.78 23.08 -6.68
N ILE A 303 13.46 22.03 -7.43
CA ILE A 303 14.37 21.35 -8.35
C ILE A 303 13.94 21.68 -9.78
N VAL A 304 14.89 22.19 -10.57
CA VAL A 304 14.65 22.55 -11.96
C VAL A 304 15.56 21.73 -12.86
N GLU A 305 14.98 21.06 -13.85
CA GLU A 305 15.75 20.37 -14.90
C GLU A 305 15.75 21.18 -16.19
N ILE A 306 16.95 21.43 -16.73
CA ILE A 306 17.14 22.06 -18.03
C ILE A 306 17.32 20.97 -19.08
N ILE A 307 16.39 20.92 -20.03
CA ILE A 307 16.39 19.93 -21.11
C ILE A 307 16.76 20.56 -22.45
N GLU A 308 17.65 19.88 -23.18
CA GLU A 308 17.94 20.13 -24.60
C GLU A 308 17.11 19.15 -25.46
N ASN A 309 16.26 19.67 -26.36
CA ASN A 309 15.45 18.88 -27.30
C ASN A 309 14.37 17.94 -26.72
N ASN A 310 13.76 18.28 -25.58
CA ASN A 310 12.68 17.51 -24.93
C ASN A 310 13.02 16.06 -24.53
N VAL A 311 14.30 15.71 -24.39
CA VAL A 311 14.74 14.41 -23.88
C VAL A 311 15.41 14.59 -22.51
N SER A 312 14.79 14.09 -21.45
CA SER A 312 15.41 14.06 -20.12
C SER A 312 16.60 13.10 -20.13
N ASN A 313 17.77 13.59 -19.72
CA ASN A 313 18.97 12.75 -19.61
C ASN A 313 19.04 12.01 -18.26
N PHE A 314 18.19 12.37 -17.31
CA PHE A 314 18.13 11.79 -15.97
C PHE A 314 17.04 10.71 -15.89
N VAL A 315 17.31 9.66 -15.10
CA VAL A 315 16.34 8.59 -14.77
C VAL A 315 15.21 9.13 -13.90
N ASP A 316 13.95 8.79 -14.23
CA ASP A 316 12.67 9.06 -13.53
C ASP A 316 12.77 9.83 -12.21
N THR A 317 13.12 11.11 -12.32
CA THR A 317 13.41 12.02 -11.20
C THR A 317 12.24 12.11 -10.23
N ASN A 318 11.01 12.17 -10.74
CA ASN A 318 9.78 12.19 -9.94
C ASN A 318 9.63 10.96 -9.02
N GLN A 319 10.01 9.77 -9.51
CA GLN A 319 9.96 8.57 -8.70
C GLN A 319 10.98 8.65 -7.56
N ILE A 320 12.22 9.05 -7.87
CA ILE A 320 13.30 9.18 -6.89
C ILE A 320 12.93 10.21 -5.80
N LEU A 321 12.33 11.34 -6.19
CA LEU A 321 11.90 12.39 -5.25
C LEU A 321 10.82 11.89 -4.28
N SER A 322 9.88 11.09 -4.77
CA SER A 322 8.83 10.50 -3.91
C SER A 322 9.38 9.49 -2.89
N GLU A 323 10.57 8.94 -3.14
CA GLU A 323 11.16 7.92 -2.29
C GLU A 323 12.02 8.50 -1.15
N ILE A 324 12.42 9.78 -1.18
CA ILE A 324 13.34 10.34 -0.18
C ILE A 324 12.56 10.75 1.08
N PRO A 325 12.88 10.19 2.27
CA PRO A 325 12.12 10.48 3.48
C PRO A 325 12.36 11.91 3.98
N GLY A 326 11.27 12.66 4.22
CA GLY A 326 11.30 13.97 4.88
C GLY A 326 11.69 15.16 3.99
N ILE A 327 11.74 14.98 2.67
CA ILE A 327 11.96 16.04 1.69
C ILE A 327 10.75 16.10 0.74
N GLN A 328 10.14 17.27 0.59
CA GLN A 328 9.15 17.53 -0.46
C GLN A 328 9.85 18.29 -1.58
N ALA A 329 9.76 17.81 -2.81
CA ALA A 329 10.43 18.44 -3.93
C ALA A 329 9.43 18.90 -4.98
N ASN A 330 9.49 20.18 -5.32
CA ASN A 330 8.80 20.75 -6.46
C ASN A 330 9.70 20.57 -7.67
N TYR A 331 9.38 19.61 -8.54
CA TYR A 331 10.13 19.35 -9.74
C TYR A 331 9.49 20.06 -10.93
N SER A 332 10.29 20.87 -11.64
CA SER A 332 9.87 21.54 -12.86
C SER A 332 10.90 21.36 -13.98
N VAL A 333 10.41 21.29 -15.21
CA VAL A 333 11.22 21.06 -16.40
C VAL A 333 11.16 22.30 -17.27
N ILE A 334 12.33 22.78 -17.70
CA ILE A 334 12.49 23.97 -18.54
C ILE A 334 13.30 23.60 -19.78
N THR A 335 12.82 23.99 -20.96
CA THR A 335 13.57 23.83 -22.22
C THR A 335 14.56 24.99 -22.40
N ILE A 336 15.76 24.71 -22.93
CA ILE A 336 16.79 25.74 -23.17
C ILE A 336 16.25 26.93 -23.98
N ASP A 337 15.40 26.68 -25.00
CA ASP A 337 14.80 27.71 -25.86
C ASP A 337 13.90 28.71 -25.12
N SER A 338 13.42 28.36 -23.92
CA SER A 338 12.56 29.21 -23.10
C SER A 338 13.31 30.08 -22.10
N LEU A 339 14.63 29.88 -21.95
CA LEU A 339 15.51 30.67 -21.09
C LEU A 339 15.82 32.01 -21.75
N ASN A 340 14.95 33.01 -21.55
CA ASN A 340 15.25 34.39 -21.90
C ASN A 340 15.92 35.11 -20.71
N PRO A 341 17.00 35.90 -20.92
CA PRO A 341 17.68 36.64 -19.85
C PRO A 341 16.79 37.71 -19.17
N ASN A 342 15.62 38.02 -19.75
CA ASN A 342 14.62 38.93 -19.21
C ASN A 342 13.54 38.25 -18.35
N ASN A 343 13.44 36.91 -18.36
CA ASN A 343 12.50 36.12 -17.54
C ASN A 343 13.23 35.45 -16.36
N THR A 344 13.85 36.25 -15.51
CA THR A 344 14.64 35.79 -14.34
C THR A 344 13.80 35.28 -13.17
N ALA A 345 12.47 35.49 -13.19
CA ALA A 345 11.56 35.11 -12.11
C ALA A 345 11.40 33.59 -11.92
N LEU A 346 11.68 32.79 -12.96
CA LEU A 346 11.52 31.33 -12.92
C LEU A 346 12.68 30.61 -12.23
N LEU A 347 13.84 31.25 -12.15
CA LEU A 347 15.08 30.65 -11.61
C LEU A 347 15.56 31.33 -10.31
N SER A 348 14.82 32.33 -9.80
CA SER A 348 15.22 33.09 -8.61
C SER A 348 15.09 32.32 -7.29
N GLU A 349 14.28 31.26 -7.24
CA GLU A 349 14.06 30.43 -6.05
C GLU A 349 14.52 28.97 -6.25
N VAL A 350 15.52 28.74 -7.11
CA VAL A 350 16.03 27.38 -7.39
C VAL A 350 17.05 26.96 -6.35
N ASP A 351 16.79 25.79 -5.76
CA ASP A 351 17.68 25.17 -4.77
C ASP A 351 18.65 24.17 -5.42
N LEU A 352 18.20 23.45 -6.45
CA LEU A 352 18.98 22.47 -7.19
C LEU A 352 18.66 22.55 -8.68
N LEU A 353 19.69 22.71 -9.51
CA LEU A 353 19.57 22.73 -10.96
C LEU A 353 20.16 21.45 -11.57
N LEU A 354 19.40 20.75 -12.41
CA LEU A 354 19.87 19.59 -13.17
C LEU A 354 20.19 20.03 -14.59
N VAL A 355 21.45 19.86 -15.02
CA VAL A 355 21.94 20.29 -16.34
C VAL A 355 22.77 19.15 -16.95
N SER A 356 22.84 19.11 -18.28
CA SER A 356 23.73 18.20 -19.00
C SER A 356 24.78 18.98 -19.81
N LYS A 357 25.99 18.40 -19.93
CA LYS A 357 27.11 18.92 -20.72
C LYS A 357 27.55 20.35 -20.36
N LEU A 358 27.51 20.70 -19.07
CA LEU A 358 27.85 22.04 -18.62
C LEU A 358 29.33 22.38 -18.90
N SER A 359 30.24 21.40 -18.84
CA SER A 359 31.67 21.67 -19.03
C SER A 359 31.99 22.21 -20.43
N ASN A 360 31.31 21.74 -21.47
CA ASN A 360 31.60 22.10 -22.86
C ASN A 360 30.72 23.21 -23.45
N ASN A 361 29.60 23.56 -22.80
CA ASN A 361 28.68 24.56 -23.32
C ASN A 361 28.94 25.94 -22.69
N ASP A 362 29.71 26.78 -23.39
CA ASP A 362 30.07 28.13 -22.94
C ASP A 362 28.85 29.07 -22.88
N ASP A 363 27.91 28.94 -23.81
CA ASP A 363 26.71 29.77 -23.89
C ASP A 363 25.77 29.49 -22.71
N LEU A 364 25.51 28.21 -22.40
CA LEU A 364 24.75 27.83 -21.20
C LEU A 364 25.39 28.36 -19.92
N CYS A 365 26.72 28.28 -19.81
CA CYS A 365 27.43 28.79 -18.64
C CYS A 365 27.33 30.31 -18.48
N GLN A 366 27.40 31.07 -19.58
CA GLN A 366 27.21 32.52 -19.54
C GLN A 366 25.78 32.89 -19.14
N MET A 367 24.78 32.17 -19.66
CA MET A 367 23.38 32.38 -19.27
C MET A 367 23.16 32.06 -17.78
N LEU A 368 23.66 30.93 -17.30
CA LEU A 368 23.58 30.57 -15.89
C LEU A 368 24.35 31.54 -14.99
N HIS A 369 25.44 32.15 -15.47
CA HIS A 369 26.15 33.18 -14.73
C HIS A 369 25.30 34.44 -14.51
N GLN A 370 24.45 34.79 -15.48
CA GLN A 370 23.54 35.95 -15.39
C GLN A 370 22.31 35.66 -14.55
N ILE A 371 21.83 34.40 -14.54
CA ILE A 371 20.54 34.04 -13.94
C ILE A 371 20.67 33.45 -12.53
N LEU A 372 21.67 32.60 -12.27
CA LEU A 372 21.81 31.92 -10.98
C LEU A 372 22.48 32.81 -9.93
N THR A 373 22.07 32.61 -8.68
CA THR A 373 22.71 33.21 -7.51
C THR A 373 24.00 32.46 -7.14
N CYS A 374 24.83 33.07 -6.28
CA CYS A 374 26.03 32.40 -5.78
C CYS A 374 25.66 31.31 -4.77
N ASN A 375 26.47 30.24 -4.71
CA ASN A 375 26.28 29.05 -3.88
C ASN A 375 25.04 28.20 -4.23
N THR A 376 24.55 28.26 -5.47
CA THR A 376 23.51 27.34 -5.95
C THR A 376 24.11 25.96 -6.26
N PHE A 377 23.39 24.89 -5.93
CA PHE A 377 23.80 23.53 -6.28
C PHE A 377 23.38 23.19 -7.71
N VAL A 378 24.31 22.66 -8.49
CA VAL A 378 24.08 22.24 -9.88
C VAL A 378 24.54 20.80 -10.03
N VAL A 379 23.66 19.92 -10.50
CA VAL A 379 24.02 18.56 -10.92
C VAL A 379 24.30 18.60 -12.41
N ASN A 380 25.54 18.27 -12.77
CA ASN A 380 25.97 18.15 -14.15
C ASN A 380 26.02 16.68 -14.57
N TYR A 381 25.42 16.38 -15.71
CA TYR A 381 25.45 15.06 -16.36
C TYR A 381 26.31 15.09 -17.62
N GLU A 382 27.33 14.24 -17.70
CA GLU A 382 28.27 14.18 -18.83
C GLU A 382 28.56 12.75 -19.30
N LYS A 383 28.95 12.60 -20.57
CA LYS A 383 29.38 11.31 -21.12
C LYS A 383 30.91 11.29 -21.27
N TYR A 384 31.54 10.35 -20.56
CA TYR A 384 32.99 10.17 -20.35
C TYR A 384 33.82 10.13 -21.64
N LYS A 385 33.25 9.74 -22.79
CA LYS A 385 34.00 9.57 -24.05
C LYS A 385 33.97 10.77 -25.00
N ALA A 386 33.15 11.80 -24.76
CA ALA A 386 33.06 12.96 -25.64
C ALA A 386 33.53 14.27 -24.97
N ASP A 387 33.40 14.38 -23.64
CA ASP A 387 33.27 15.69 -23.03
C ASP A 387 34.40 16.15 -22.08
N ILE A 388 35.38 15.31 -21.73
CA ILE A 388 36.47 15.73 -20.83
C ILE A 388 37.52 16.51 -21.62
N SER A 389 37.42 17.84 -21.66
CA SER A 389 38.53 18.67 -22.17
C SER A 389 38.65 20.09 -21.61
N ARG A 390 37.81 20.52 -20.65
CA ARG A 390 37.93 21.88 -20.08
C ARG A 390 37.74 21.88 -18.56
N ASP A 391 38.85 21.96 -17.84
CA ASP A 391 38.84 22.33 -16.42
C ASP A 391 38.39 23.79 -16.31
N ARG A 392 37.15 24.01 -15.88
CA ARG A 392 36.65 25.35 -15.56
C ARG A 392 37.27 25.84 -14.25
N PRO A 393 37.48 27.16 -14.09
CA PRO A 393 38.10 27.68 -12.87
C PRO A 393 37.22 27.38 -11.65
N SER A 394 37.87 26.98 -10.54
CA SER A 394 37.22 26.61 -9.27
C SER A 394 36.39 27.75 -8.65
N SER A 395 36.63 28.99 -9.07
CA SER A 395 35.85 30.17 -8.68
C SER A 395 34.46 30.24 -9.33
N LEU A 396 34.23 29.50 -10.41
CA LEU A 396 32.93 29.38 -11.08
C LEU A 396 32.29 28.01 -10.86
N TYR A 397 33.10 26.96 -10.93
CA TYR A 397 32.68 25.56 -10.94
C TYR A 397 33.51 24.79 -9.92
N GLN A 398 32.95 24.53 -8.74
CA GLN A 398 33.62 23.70 -7.74
C GLN A 398 32.89 22.36 -7.61
N SER A 399 33.52 21.27 -8.10
CA SER A 399 33.00 19.91 -7.94
C SER A 399 33.11 19.47 -6.48
N ILE A 400 31.97 19.14 -5.88
CA ILE A 400 31.83 18.68 -4.49
C ILE A 400 31.83 17.15 -4.46
N CYS A 401 31.03 16.54 -5.32
CA CYS A 401 30.90 15.09 -5.41
C CYS A 401 30.83 14.69 -6.88
N ALA A 402 31.51 13.60 -7.26
CA ALA A 402 31.43 13.06 -8.61
C ALA A 402 31.36 11.52 -8.56
N HIS A 403 30.39 10.98 -9.30
CA HIS A 403 30.20 9.54 -9.45
C HIS A 403 30.31 9.18 -10.93
N THR A 404 31.32 8.37 -11.27
CA THR A 404 31.47 7.82 -12.62
C THR A 404 30.73 6.48 -12.70
N ILE A 405 29.85 6.32 -13.68
CA ILE A 405 28.99 5.13 -13.86
C ILE A 405 29.15 4.64 -15.31
N GLY A 406 30.00 3.65 -15.51
CA GLY A 406 30.35 3.14 -16.83
C GLY A 406 30.98 4.23 -17.70
N SER A 407 30.19 4.80 -18.62
CA SER A 407 30.59 5.88 -19.53
C SER A 407 29.93 7.21 -19.22
N THR A 408 29.19 7.34 -18.13
CA THR A 408 28.55 8.60 -17.69
C THR A 408 29.22 9.10 -16.42
N VAL A 409 29.30 10.41 -16.27
CA VAL A 409 29.79 11.08 -15.06
C VAL A 409 28.68 12.00 -14.59
N LEU A 410 28.29 11.81 -13.34
CA LEU A 410 27.40 12.68 -12.60
C LEU A 410 28.25 13.49 -11.63
N GLU A 411 28.12 14.80 -11.64
CA GLU A 411 28.85 15.70 -10.75
C GLU A 411 27.89 16.65 -10.03
N LEU A 412 28.02 16.76 -8.72
CA LEU A 412 27.40 17.81 -7.92
C LEU A 412 28.39 18.96 -7.76
N VAL A 413 27.98 20.13 -8.22
CA VAL A 413 28.80 21.34 -8.36
C VAL A 413 28.20 22.45 -7.53
N LEU A 414 29.06 23.19 -6.84
CA LEU A 414 28.69 24.47 -6.26
C LEU A 414 28.97 25.58 -7.27
N TRP A 415 27.92 26.28 -7.68
CA TRP A 415 28.02 27.39 -8.62
C TRP A 415 28.46 28.66 -7.91
N ARG A 416 29.56 29.27 -8.40
CA ARG A 416 30.11 30.53 -7.86
C ARG A 416 30.24 30.52 -6.33
N PRO A 417 31.11 29.67 -5.76
CA PRO A 417 31.35 29.63 -4.33
C PRO A 417 31.80 31.02 -3.84
N THR A 418 31.18 31.50 -2.76
CA THR A 418 31.57 32.79 -2.19
C THR A 418 32.83 32.60 -1.34
N GLU A 419 34.00 32.95 -1.87
CA GLU A 419 35.26 33.04 -1.12
C GLU A 419 35.20 34.22 -0.15
N LEU A 420 34.43 34.09 0.92
CA LEU A 420 34.60 34.97 2.05
C LEU A 420 35.90 34.51 2.74
N ASN A 421 36.87 35.42 2.88
CA ASN A 421 38.03 35.28 3.76
C ASN A 421 37.54 35.24 5.23
N VAL A 422 36.85 34.16 5.58
CA VAL A 422 36.23 34.00 6.89
C VAL A 422 37.27 33.43 7.83
N SER A 423 37.51 34.10 8.96
CA SER A 423 38.27 33.52 10.06
C SER A 423 37.58 32.23 10.52
N THR A 424 38.21 31.08 10.26
CA THR A 424 37.71 29.77 10.67
C THR A 424 38.09 29.49 12.12
N SER A 425 37.12 29.19 12.97
CA SER A 425 37.38 28.74 14.34
C SER A 425 37.12 27.23 14.45
N PRO A 426 38.17 26.39 14.59
CA PRO A 426 37.99 24.97 14.84
C PRO A 426 37.68 24.71 16.32
N ILE A 427 36.73 23.82 16.60
CA ILE A 427 36.40 23.32 17.94
C ILE A 427 36.37 21.80 17.88
N THR A 428 37.05 21.15 18.81
CA THR A 428 36.99 19.69 18.97
C THR A 428 35.96 19.31 20.03
N VAL A 429 35.10 18.35 19.72
CA VAL A 429 34.06 17.81 20.60
C VAL A 429 34.18 16.28 20.59
N TYR A 430 34.61 15.71 21.71
CA TYR A 430 34.74 14.26 21.87
C TYR A 430 33.85 13.71 22.98
N THR A 431 33.38 14.55 23.91
CA THR A 431 32.57 14.14 25.07
C THR A 431 31.34 15.02 25.27
N GLU A 432 30.32 14.54 26.00
CA GLU A 432 29.12 15.35 26.31
C GLU A 432 29.42 16.58 27.18
N SER A 433 30.51 16.55 27.95
CA SER A 433 30.97 17.69 28.75
C SER A 433 31.42 18.89 27.90
N ASP A 434 31.77 18.65 26.63
CA ASP A 434 32.18 19.69 25.66
C ASP A 434 30.96 20.44 25.08
N PHE A 435 29.73 20.03 25.39
CA PHE A 435 28.51 20.60 24.83
C PHE A 435 28.12 21.96 25.43
N ALA A 436 28.40 22.16 26.73
CA ALA A 436 28.19 23.44 27.42
C ALA A 436 29.11 24.56 26.89
N PRO A 437 30.45 24.36 26.75
CA PRO A 437 31.33 25.37 26.14
C PRO A 437 31.09 25.56 24.64
N LEU A 438 30.58 24.55 23.94
CA LEU A 438 30.17 24.67 22.54
C LEU A 438 28.96 25.61 22.41
N THR A 439 27.93 25.44 23.25
CA THR A 439 26.71 26.26 23.19
C THR A 439 27.01 27.73 23.48
N SER A 440 27.86 28.01 24.48
CA SER A 440 28.27 29.39 24.81
C SER A 440 29.14 30.02 23.71
N ARG A 441 30.02 29.25 23.05
CA ARG A 441 30.77 29.72 21.88
C ARG A 441 29.88 29.98 20.68
N ILE A 442 28.91 29.11 20.42
CA ILE A 442 27.93 29.33 19.36
C ILE A 442 27.25 30.68 19.62
N THR A 443 26.71 30.94 20.82
CA THR A 443 26.09 32.25 21.12
C THR A 443 27.02 33.46 20.99
N ALA A 444 28.35 33.28 21.09
CA ALA A 444 29.34 34.35 21.01
C ALA A 444 29.90 34.61 19.59
N ILE A 445 29.64 33.73 18.63
CA ILE A 445 30.15 33.83 17.26
C ILE A 445 29.34 34.84 16.43
N GLN A 446 30.02 35.74 15.72
CA GLN A 446 29.40 36.67 14.78
C GLN A 446 28.89 35.94 13.53
N LEU A 447 27.77 36.42 12.95
CA LEU A 447 27.11 35.83 11.77
C LEU A 447 28.03 35.58 10.55
N ASN A 448 29.16 36.29 10.44
CA ASN A 448 30.10 36.19 9.32
C ASN A 448 31.28 35.25 9.56
N GLN A 449 31.31 34.48 10.67
CA GLN A 449 32.38 33.53 10.99
C GLN A 449 31.98 32.07 10.73
N LYS A 450 32.91 31.28 10.20
CA LYS A 450 32.73 29.85 9.87
C LYS A 450 33.21 29.03 11.05
N LEU A 451 32.30 28.27 11.63
CA LEU A 451 32.61 27.37 12.74
C LEU A 451 32.82 25.96 12.21
N VAL A 452 33.94 25.34 12.57
CA VAL A 452 34.23 23.94 12.21
C VAL A 452 34.26 23.10 13.48
N ILE A 453 33.35 22.13 13.59
CA ILE A 453 33.26 21.21 14.71
C ILE A 453 33.92 19.88 14.29
N LEU A 454 34.93 19.46 15.03
CA LEU A 454 35.67 18.22 14.82
C LEU A 454 35.22 17.19 15.87
N THR A 455 34.81 16.01 15.44
CA THR A 455 34.35 14.94 16.34
C THR A 455 34.80 13.56 15.85
N SER A 456 34.71 12.54 16.70
CA SER A 456 34.97 11.16 16.32
C SER A 456 33.82 10.59 15.46
N TYR A 457 34.14 9.68 14.55
CA TYR A 457 33.15 8.86 13.84
C TYR A 457 33.07 7.46 14.50
N PRO A 458 31.89 6.97 14.91
CA PRO A 458 30.56 7.60 14.83
C PRO A 458 30.35 8.77 15.81
N PRO A 459 29.46 9.74 15.49
CA PRO A 459 29.24 10.92 16.31
C PRO A 459 28.39 10.63 17.55
N LEU A 460 28.48 11.53 18.55
CA LEU A 460 27.52 11.58 19.66
C LEU A 460 26.09 11.75 19.13
N ALA A 461 25.16 10.93 19.62
CA ALA A 461 23.79 10.82 19.09
C ALA A 461 23.02 12.16 19.04
N SER A 462 23.34 13.09 19.94
CA SER A 462 22.72 14.41 20.05
C SER A 462 23.35 15.48 19.14
N LEU A 463 24.58 15.27 18.67
CA LEU A 463 25.37 16.31 18.01
C LEU A 463 24.83 16.65 16.61
N LYS A 464 24.50 15.65 15.78
CA LYS A 464 23.98 15.88 14.42
C LYS A 464 22.66 16.65 14.44
N THR A 465 21.77 16.31 15.38
CA THR A 465 20.48 17.00 15.58
C THR A 465 20.67 18.44 16.07
N ALA A 466 21.61 18.65 16.99
CA ALA A 466 21.91 19.98 17.52
C ALA A 466 22.53 20.90 16.47
N VAL A 467 23.48 20.40 15.67
CA VAL A 467 24.05 21.14 14.53
C VAL A 467 22.98 21.52 13.53
N LYS A 468 22.04 20.62 13.22
CA LYS A 468 20.89 20.93 12.36
C LYS A 468 20.02 22.06 12.93
N LYS A 469 19.78 22.06 14.25
CA LYS A 469 19.04 23.11 14.94
C LYS A 469 19.77 24.46 14.90
N TRP A 470 21.05 24.49 15.25
CA TRP A 470 21.84 25.73 15.26
C TRP A 470 22.01 26.36 13.87
N ARG A 471 22.10 25.53 12.82
CA ARG A 471 22.10 26.02 11.43
C ARG A 471 20.76 26.66 11.05
N LYS A 472 19.64 26.21 11.63
CA LYS A 472 18.29 26.71 11.32
C LYS A 472 17.97 28.04 11.99
N GLU A 473 18.39 28.21 13.24
CA GLU A 473 18.00 29.37 14.06
C GLU A 473 18.62 30.68 13.56
N ASP A 474 19.87 30.66 13.08
CA ASP A 474 20.63 31.88 12.77
C ASP A 474 21.32 31.86 11.39
N ASN A 475 21.00 30.88 10.53
CA ASN A 475 21.60 30.73 9.19
C ASN A 475 23.15 30.71 9.19
N ARG A 476 23.73 30.19 10.29
CA ARG A 476 25.18 30.19 10.52
C ARG A 476 25.89 29.11 9.71
N LYS A 477 27.07 29.42 9.19
CA LYS A 477 27.95 28.45 8.51
C LYS A 477 28.69 27.57 9.53
N ILE A 478 28.02 26.52 9.99
CA ILE A 478 28.57 25.51 10.91
C ILE A 478 28.85 24.23 10.15
N ASN A 479 30.12 23.80 10.08
CA ASN A 479 30.52 22.57 9.41
C ASN A 479 30.91 21.53 10.45
N LEU A 480 30.33 20.34 10.33
CA LEU A 480 30.64 19.19 11.18
C LEU A 480 31.57 18.24 10.42
N ILE A 481 32.74 17.97 10.99
CA ILE A 481 33.74 17.06 10.45
C ILE A 481 33.90 15.89 11.41
N MET A 482 33.58 14.68 10.93
CA MET A 482 33.72 13.45 11.69
C MET A 482 34.94 12.68 11.19
N ILE A 483 35.80 12.23 12.11
CA ILE A 483 37.06 11.54 11.78
C ILE A 483 37.08 10.18 12.47
N ASN A 484 37.34 9.11 11.70
CA ASN A 484 37.56 7.78 12.27
C ASN A 484 38.95 7.69 12.95
N ASN A 485 38.99 7.04 14.11
CA ASN A 485 40.06 7.15 15.11
C ASN A 485 41.40 6.48 14.73
N GLU A 486 41.53 5.79 13.61
CA GLU A 486 42.81 5.18 13.18
C GLU A 486 43.84 6.19 12.64
N PHE A 487 43.44 7.45 12.41
CA PHE A 487 44.29 8.49 11.82
C PHE A 487 44.69 9.63 12.77
N SER A 488 44.35 9.53 14.06
CA SER A 488 44.62 10.59 15.06
C SER A 488 46.11 10.81 15.37
N SER A 489 47.00 9.92 14.93
CA SER A 489 48.42 9.95 15.34
C SER A 489 49.35 10.76 14.44
N THR A 490 49.00 11.08 13.18
CA THR A 490 49.97 11.71 12.27
C THR A 490 49.41 12.77 11.32
N ARG A 491 49.75 14.03 11.65
CA ARG A 491 49.98 15.18 10.75
C ARG A 491 48.77 16.03 10.27
N LYS A 492 48.87 17.31 10.65
CA LYS A 492 48.41 18.55 10.00
C LYS A 492 46.90 18.67 9.71
N LEU A 493 46.16 19.12 10.73
CA LEU A 493 44.85 19.77 10.56
C LEU A 493 44.88 20.98 9.59
N ASP A 494 46.07 21.54 9.30
CA ASP A 494 46.26 22.68 8.38
C ASP A 494 45.98 22.37 6.89
N LYS A 495 45.74 21.09 6.54
CA LYS A 495 45.44 20.66 5.17
C LYS A 495 44.12 19.90 5.06
N ILE A 496 43.16 20.17 5.94
CA ILE A 496 41.80 19.66 5.72
C ILE A 496 41.21 20.44 4.54
N PRO A 497 40.84 19.81 3.42
CA PRO A 497 40.12 20.51 2.37
C PRO A 497 38.87 21.08 3.00
N LEU A 498 38.76 22.41 3.03
CA LEU A 498 37.59 23.12 3.51
C LEU A 498 36.45 22.88 2.53
N THR A 499 35.83 21.72 2.60
CA THR A 499 34.55 21.49 1.96
C THR A 499 33.53 22.38 2.68
N ASP A 500 32.79 23.17 1.92
CA ASP A 500 31.72 24.03 2.44
C ASP A 500 30.46 23.26 2.84
N LEU A 501 30.53 21.93 2.83
CA LEU A 501 29.44 21.06 3.23
C LEU A 501 29.16 21.11 4.73
N ALA A 502 27.88 20.93 5.07
CA ALA A 502 27.37 20.93 6.43
C ALA A 502 27.91 19.78 7.28
N VAL A 503 28.00 18.59 6.69
CA VAL A 503 28.51 17.39 7.34
C VAL A 503 29.50 16.72 6.40
N ASN A 504 30.68 16.42 6.91
CA ASN A 504 31.72 15.69 6.20
C ASN A 504 32.25 14.58 7.09
N ILE A 505 32.45 13.40 6.51
CA ILE A 505 32.94 12.22 7.21
C ILE A 505 34.21 11.78 6.50
N LEU A 506 35.30 11.66 7.27
CA LEU A 506 36.53 11.03 6.82
C LEU A 506 36.57 9.60 7.33
N HIS A 507 36.31 8.65 6.44
CA HIS A 507 36.28 7.22 6.74
C HIS A 507 37.15 6.47 5.72
N ASN A 508 38.06 5.60 6.21
CA ASN A 508 38.99 4.82 5.38
C ASN A 508 39.73 5.65 4.33
N SER A 509 40.31 6.79 4.73
CA SER A 509 41.04 7.74 3.87
C SER A 509 40.23 8.41 2.74
N ALA A 510 38.91 8.23 2.72
CA ALA A 510 38.02 8.89 1.77
C ALA A 510 37.09 9.88 2.48
N TRP A 511 36.91 11.05 1.87
CA TRP A 511 35.89 12.02 2.28
C TRP A 511 34.53 11.62 1.70
N GLY A 512 33.50 11.66 2.54
CA GLY A 512 32.16 11.27 2.15
C GLY A 512 31.10 11.70 3.16
N GLY A 513 29.91 11.14 3.00
CA GLY A 513 28.78 11.32 3.90
C GLY A 513 27.97 10.05 4.08
N GLU A 514 26.99 10.09 4.96
CA GLU A 514 26.04 9.00 5.19
C GLU A 514 24.70 9.34 4.55
N TYR A 515 24.24 8.49 3.64
CA TYR A 515 23.02 8.71 2.89
C TYR A 515 22.11 7.48 2.93
N TYR A 516 20.80 7.72 2.85
CA TYR A 516 19.81 6.65 2.75
C TYR A 516 19.74 6.14 1.32
N LEU A 517 20.13 4.89 1.13
CA LEU A 517 20.09 4.20 -0.16
C LEU A 517 19.16 2.99 -0.11
N PRO A 518 18.51 2.62 -1.24
CA PRO A 518 17.72 1.40 -1.31
C PRO A 518 18.53 0.19 -0.82
N ALA A 519 17.94 -0.60 0.07
CA ALA A 519 18.53 -1.86 0.48
C ALA A 519 18.43 -2.82 -0.71
N LYS A 520 19.58 -3.22 -1.27
CA LYS A 520 19.61 -4.30 -2.25
C LYS A 520 19.29 -5.60 -1.50
N GLU A 521 18.21 -6.26 -1.87
CA GLU A 521 17.93 -7.63 -1.44
C GLU A 521 19.06 -8.51 -1.99
N THR A 522 20.00 -8.89 -1.12
CA THR A 522 20.96 -9.94 -1.45
C THR A 522 20.23 -11.26 -1.27
N LEU A 523 19.82 -11.89 -2.37
CA LEU A 523 19.51 -13.31 -2.36
C LEU A 523 20.74 -14.03 -1.81
N SER A 524 20.58 -14.73 -0.69
CA SER A 524 21.64 -15.50 -0.04
C SER A 524 22.29 -16.40 -1.09
N LYS A 525 23.58 -16.19 -1.34
CA LYS A 525 24.34 -17.03 -2.26
C LYS A 525 24.64 -18.35 -1.57
N GLU A 526 24.21 -19.40 -2.25
CA GLU A 526 24.64 -20.80 -2.10
C GLU A 526 24.17 -21.55 -0.84
N GLY A 527 23.37 -22.60 -1.04
CA GLY A 527 23.13 -23.66 -0.05
C GLY A 527 21.70 -23.82 0.46
N LEU A 528 20.80 -22.86 0.20
CA LEU A 528 19.42 -22.91 0.70
C LEU A 528 18.45 -23.39 -0.39
N GLY A 529 17.50 -24.24 -0.01
CA GLY A 529 16.43 -24.70 -0.91
C GLY A 529 15.61 -23.52 -1.40
N LEU A 530 15.28 -23.48 -2.69
CA LEU A 530 14.45 -22.44 -3.28
C LEU A 530 13.11 -23.04 -3.70
N GLU A 531 12.03 -22.34 -3.38
CA GLU A 531 10.66 -22.67 -3.79
C GLU A 531 10.15 -21.63 -4.76
N LEU A 532 9.39 -22.06 -5.76
CA LEU A 532 8.72 -21.17 -6.69
C LEU A 532 7.41 -20.67 -6.07
N ASN A 533 7.31 -19.36 -5.84
CA ASN A 533 6.14 -18.73 -5.27
C ASN A 533 5.65 -17.54 -6.10
N ILE A 534 4.37 -17.22 -5.93
CA ILE A 534 3.70 -16.09 -6.59
C ILE A 534 3.50 -15.01 -5.53
N ARG A 535 4.01 -13.79 -5.76
CA ARG A 535 3.84 -12.68 -4.79
C ARG A 535 2.38 -12.28 -4.68
N GLN A 536 1.67 -12.28 -5.80
CA GLN A 536 0.29 -11.86 -5.89
C GLN A 536 -0.53 -12.92 -6.62
N LEU A 537 -1.48 -13.54 -5.90
CA LEU A 537 -2.41 -14.51 -6.50
C LEU A 537 -3.09 -13.90 -7.74
N GLY A 538 -3.27 -14.71 -8.80
CA GLY A 538 -3.86 -14.23 -10.05
C GLY A 538 -2.91 -13.44 -10.97
N ASP A 539 -1.70 -13.09 -10.52
CA ASP A 539 -0.68 -12.45 -11.34
C ASP A 539 0.51 -13.39 -11.58
N LEU A 540 0.58 -13.96 -12.77
CA LEU A 540 1.66 -14.85 -13.18
C LEU A 540 2.99 -14.12 -13.34
N ASP A 541 2.99 -12.82 -13.62
CA ASP A 541 4.23 -12.04 -13.75
C ASP A 541 4.91 -11.84 -12.37
N SER A 542 4.19 -12.17 -11.29
CA SER A 542 4.69 -12.13 -9.92
C SER A 542 5.35 -13.46 -9.45
N LEU A 543 5.55 -14.42 -10.36
CA LEU A 543 6.31 -15.63 -10.14
C LEU A 543 7.78 -15.30 -9.79
N HIS A 544 8.24 -15.77 -8.64
CA HIS A 544 9.61 -15.57 -8.18
C HIS A 544 10.09 -16.73 -7.29
N TRP A 545 11.40 -16.89 -7.20
CA TRP A 545 12.02 -17.83 -6.29
C TRP A 545 12.09 -17.23 -4.88
N THR A 546 11.64 -18.00 -3.90
CA THR A 546 11.71 -17.67 -2.47
C THR A 546 12.56 -18.69 -1.74
N GLU A 547 13.32 -18.24 -0.75
CA GLU A 547 14.09 -19.13 0.12
C GLU A 547 13.15 -20.00 0.97
N MET A 548 13.37 -21.31 0.95
CA MET A 548 12.62 -22.24 1.77
C MET A 548 13.12 -22.19 3.22
N PRO A 549 12.21 -22.14 4.21
CA PRO A 549 12.61 -22.38 5.59
C PRO A 549 13.15 -23.80 5.75
N GLU A 550 14.10 -24.01 6.67
CA GLU A 550 14.63 -25.34 6.95
C GLU A 550 13.49 -26.33 7.28
N PRO A 551 13.46 -27.51 6.64
CA PRO A 551 12.37 -28.46 6.82
C PRO A 551 12.32 -28.93 8.28
N ARG A 552 11.16 -28.76 8.93
CA ARG A 552 10.94 -29.16 10.33
C ARG A 552 10.82 -30.68 10.52
N ILE A 553 10.74 -31.45 9.42
CA ILE A 553 10.50 -32.89 9.41
C ILE A 553 11.70 -33.57 8.76
N ALA A 554 12.20 -34.64 9.39
CA ALA A 554 13.24 -35.47 8.82
C ALA A 554 12.72 -36.20 7.57
N GLY A 555 13.23 -35.83 6.40
CA GLY A 555 12.91 -36.44 5.11
C GLY A 555 14.16 -36.90 4.37
N ILE A 556 13.98 -37.49 3.19
CA ILE A 556 15.08 -37.78 2.26
C ILE A 556 15.32 -36.54 1.42
N ASN A 557 16.55 -36.02 1.45
CA ASN A 557 16.93 -34.92 0.56
C ASN A 557 17.03 -35.41 -0.88
N ILE A 558 16.25 -34.79 -1.76
CA ILE A 558 16.24 -35.06 -3.20
C ILE A 558 16.59 -33.77 -3.92
N LYS A 559 17.61 -33.84 -4.79
CA LYS A 559 17.95 -32.75 -5.70
C LYS A 559 17.05 -32.82 -6.93
N ILE A 560 16.11 -31.88 -7.03
CA ILE A 560 15.14 -31.81 -8.13
C ILE A 560 15.84 -31.28 -9.40
N HIS A 561 15.71 -32.00 -10.52
CA HIS A 561 16.17 -31.57 -11.85
C HIS A 561 15.03 -31.07 -12.73
N TYR A 562 13.87 -31.71 -12.63
CA TYR A 562 12.67 -31.33 -13.38
C TYR A 562 11.47 -31.31 -12.43
N ALA A 563 10.65 -30.28 -12.54
CA ALA A 563 9.36 -30.19 -11.86
C ALA A 563 8.28 -29.90 -12.92
N GLY A 564 7.26 -30.77 -12.97
CA GLY A 564 6.09 -30.61 -13.81
C GLY A 564 5.05 -29.74 -13.13
N VAL A 565 4.62 -28.67 -13.78
CA VAL A 565 3.60 -27.77 -13.27
C VAL A 565 2.21 -28.40 -13.47
N ASN A 566 1.47 -28.59 -12.38
CA ASN A 566 0.12 -29.15 -12.45
C ASN A 566 -0.93 -28.06 -12.69
N VAL A 567 -1.95 -28.35 -13.52
CA VAL A 567 -3.07 -27.44 -13.79
C VAL A 567 -3.80 -27.03 -12.51
N VAL A 568 -3.89 -27.94 -11.54
CA VAL A 568 -4.52 -27.66 -10.25
C VAL A 568 -3.78 -26.57 -9.48
N GLU A 569 -2.45 -26.59 -9.49
CA GLU A 569 -1.65 -25.58 -8.81
C GLU A 569 -1.70 -24.23 -9.51
N VAL A 570 -1.71 -24.23 -10.85
CA VAL A 570 -1.95 -23.01 -11.62
C VAL A 570 -3.29 -22.42 -11.24
N GLN A 571 -4.36 -23.23 -11.17
CA GLN A 571 -5.69 -22.76 -10.77
C GLN A 571 -5.73 -22.24 -9.33
N LYS A 572 -5.03 -22.88 -8.39
CA LYS A 572 -4.89 -22.39 -7.00
C LYS A 572 -4.17 -21.04 -6.95
N LYS A 573 -3.01 -20.93 -7.60
CA LYS A 573 -2.22 -19.70 -7.62
C LYS A 573 -2.88 -18.58 -8.44
N MET A 574 -3.74 -18.92 -9.40
CA MET A 574 -4.61 -17.99 -10.13
C MET A 574 -5.85 -17.56 -9.33
N GLY A 575 -6.06 -18.07 -8.11
CA GLY A 575 -7.21 -17.76 -7.27
C GLY A 575 -8.53 -18.42 -7.69
N VAL A 576 -8.49 -19.32 -8.68
CA VAL A 576 -9.68 -20.05 -9.17
C VAL A 576 -10.14 -21.10 -8.16
N ILE A 577 -9.20 -21.69 -7.42
CA ILE A 577 -9.44 -22.69 -6.38
C ILE A 577 -8.88 -22.17 -5.05
N SER A 578 -9.60 -22.39 -3.94
CA SER A 578 -9.13 -22.01 -2.61
C SER A 578 -7.85 -22.75 -2.25
N CYS A 579 -6.89 -22.02 -1.68
CA CYS A 579 -5.63 -22.58 -1.21
C CYS A 579 -5.76 -22.88 0.29
N ASP A 580 -5.94 -24.16 0.64
CA ASP A 580 -5.82 -24.58 2.03
C ASP A 580 -4.33 -24.65 2.40
N LYS A 581 -3.95 -24.06 3.55
CA LYS A 581 -2.54 -23.95 3.97
C LYS A 581 -1.84 -25.31 4.21
N GLU A 582 -2.60 -26.41 4.24
CA GLU A 582 -2.07 -27.77 4.41
C GLU A 582 -1.85 -28.52 3.10
N ASP A 583 -2.25 -27.96 1.96
CA ASP A 583 -1.96 -28.57 0.66
C ASP A 583 -0.49 -28.34 0.31
N MET A 584 0.34 -29.33 0.58
CA MET A 584 1.67 -29.43 -0.02
C MET A 584 1.56 -29.19 -1.52
N GLN A 585 2.43 -28.33 -2.04
CA GLN A 585 2.57 -28.16 -3.48
C GLN A 585 2.80 -29.54 -4.12
N LEU A 586 1.85 -29.96 -4.95
CA LEU A 586 1.80 -31.24 -5.63
C LEU A 586 2.43 -31.06 -7.01
N PHE A 587 3.74 -30.81 -7.02
CA PHE A 587 4.55 -30.89 -8.22
C PHE A 587 4.97 -32.34 -8.45
N ASP A 588 4.78 -32.82 -9.68
CA ASP A 588 5.49 -34.02 -10.13
C ASP A 588 6.97 -33.64 -10.30
N PHE A 589 7.89 -34.37 -9.68
CA PHE A 589 9.31 -34.05 -9.77
C PHE A 589 10.15 -35.25 -10.20
N SER A 590 11.28 -34.96 -10.85
CA SER A 590 12.34 -35.91 -11.16
C SER A 590 13.65 -35.37 -10.61
N GLY A 591 14.40 -36.20 -9.90
CA GLY A 591 15.58 -35.77 -9.17
C GLY A 591 16.50 -36.93 -8.79
N THR A 592 17.64 -36.59 -8.18
CA THR A 592 18.60 -37.56 -7.65
C THR A 592 18.68 -37.45 -6.14
N THR A 593 18.81 -38.58 -5.47
CA THR A 593 19.21 -38.63 -4.06
C THR A 593 20.73 -38.63 -3.96
N ASP A 594 21.29 -38.12 -2.87
CA ASP A 594 22.74 -38.17 -2.59
C ASP A 594 23.24 -39.60 -2.21
N ARG A 595 22.66 -40.64 -2.80
CA ARG A 595 23.01 -42.05 -2.61
C ARG A 595 23.61 -42.67 -3.85
#